data_AF-A0A957UKV3-F1
#
_entry.id   AF-A0A957UKV3-F1
#
_cell.length_a   1.000
_cell.length_b   1.000
_cell.length_c   1.000
_cell.angle_alpha   90.00
_cell.angle_beta   90.00
_cell.angle_gamma   90.00
#
_symmetry.space_group_name_H-M   'P 1'
#
loop_
_entity.id
_entity.type
_entity.pdbx_description
1 polymer ?
#
loop_
_entity_poly.entity_id
_entity_poly.type
_entity_poly.pdbx_seq_one_letter_code
_entity_poly.pdbx_strand_id
1 'polypeptide(L)' 'KGVLVPHQGLCNVSEAQIRLFHLTPQDNILQFASFSFDAATFEIVMALRVGATLCLGTTTELSPG' A
#
# COMPACT_ATOMS: atom_id res chain seq x y z
N LYS A 1 18.22 6.07 -11.97
CA LYS A 1 18.21 4.62 -12.28
C LYS A 1 16.87 4.05 -11.82
N GLY A 2 16.18 3.26 -12.64
CA GLY A 2 14.94 2.59 -12.24
C GLY A 2 15.24 1.28 -11.53
N VAL A 3 14.45 0.92 -10.52
CA VAL A 3 14.52 -0.39 -9.86
C VAL A 3 13.48 -1.31 -10.48
N LEU A 4 13.92 -2.39 -11.11
CA LEU A 4 13.02 -3.40 -11.65
C LEU A 4 12.55 -4.32 -10.52
N VAL A 5 11.23 -4.38 -10.30
CA VAL A 5 10.63 -5.26 -9.30
C VAL A 5 9.80 -6.34 -10.01
N PRO A 6 10.17 -7.63 -9.90
CA PRO A 6 9.36 -8.72 -10.42
C PRO A 6 8.03 -8.85 -9.67
N HIS A 7 6.97 -9.18 -10.39
CA HIS A 7 5.63 -9.37 -9.79
C HIS A 7 5.64 -10.40 -8.63
N GLN A 8 6.40 -11.49 -8.76
CA GLN A 8 6.55 -12.50 -7.70
C GLN A 8 7.14 -11.91 -6.41
N GLY A 9 8.12 -11.00 -6.54
CA GLY A 9 8.71 -10.30 -5.39
C GLY A 9 7.68 -9.43 -4.68
N LEU A 10 6.86 -8.71 -5.47
CA LEU A 10 5.76 -7.89 -4.94
C LEU A 10 4.71 -8.73 -4.20
N CYS A 11 4.31 -9.88 -4.76
CA CYS A 11 3.38 -10.80 -4.09
C CYS A 11 3.95 -11.35 -2.77
N ASN A 12 5.25 -11.67 -2.74
CA ASN A 12 5.88 -12.19 -1.52
C ASN A 12 5.92 -11.14 -0.41
N VAL A 13 6.28 -9.90 -0.75
CA VAL A 13 6.35 -8.80 0.23
C VAL A 13 4.95 -8.45 0.75
N SER A 14 3.95 -8.34 -0.13
CA SER A 14 2.59 -8.01 0.30
C SER A 14 2.01 -9.07 1.23
N GLU A 15 2.25 -10.35 0.94
CA GLU A 15 1.84 -11.45 1.79
C GLU A 15 2.55 -11.43 3.17
N ALA A 16 3.83 -11.07 3.21
CA ALA A 16 4.54 -10.86 4.48
C ALA A 16 3.97 -9.69 5.29
N GLN A 17 3.62 -8.58 4.63
CA GLN A 17 3.04 -7.40 5.27
C GLN A 17 1.63 -7.67 5.81
N ILE A 18 0.77 -8.35 5.04
CA ILE A 18 -0.58 -8.74 5.48
C ILE A 18 -0.52 -9.54 6.78
N ARG A 19 0.40 -10.51 6.87
CA ARG A 19 0.61 -11.29 8.09
C ARG A 19 1.17 -10.47 9.24
N LEU A 20 2.13 -9.58 8.96
CA LEU A 20 2.78 -8.75 9.98
C LEU A 20 1.80 -7.76 10.63
N PHE A 21 0.93 -7.15 9.82
CA PHE A 21 -0.04 -6.15 10.29
C PHE A 21 -1.40 -6.75 10.65
N HIS A 22 -1.57 -8.07 10.50
CA HIS A 22 -2.84 -8.77 10.71
C HIS A 22 -4.01 -8.15 9.94
N LEU A 23 -3.75 -7.77 8.68
CA LEU A 23 -4.76 -7.11 7.86
C LEU A 23 -5.95 -8.02 7.59
N THR A 24 -7.12 -7.40 7.53
CA THR A 24 -8.42 -8.00 7.32
C THR A 24 -9.21 -7.18 6.28
N PRO A 25 -10.28 -7.74 5.69
CA PRO A 25 -11.17 -6.99 4.81
C PRO A 25 -11.86 -5.79 5.49
N GLN A 26 -11.86 -5.72 6.83
CA GLN A 26 -12.50 -4.65 7.60
C GLN A 26 -11.60 -3.42 7.76
N ASP A 27 -10.33 -3.51 7.35
CA ASP A 27 -9.38 -2.42 7.50
C ASP A 27 -9.54 -1.34 6.44
N ASN A 28 -9.15 -0.13 6.82
CA ASN A 28 -9.05 1.03 5.93
C ASN A 28 -7.58 1.43 5.83
N ILE A 29 -7.01 1.37 4.63
CA ILE A 29 -5.61 1.71 4.36
C ILE A 29 -5.57 3.06 3.65
N LEU A 30 -4.87 4.04 4.22
CA LEU A 30 -4.69 5.33 3.60
C LEU A 30 -3.62 5.25 2.50
N GLN A 31 -3.94 5.76 1.32
CA GLN A 31 -2.97 6.06 0.26
C GLN A 31 -2.32 7.41 0.59
N PHE A 32 -1.18 7.38 1.26
CA PHE A 32 -0.48 8.57 1.74
C PHE A 32 0.79 8.85 0.93
N ALA A 33 1.59 7.82 0.67
CA ALA A 33 2.86 7.97 -0.01
C ALA A 33 2.68 8.51 -1.44
N SER A 34 3.60 9.35 -1.91
CA SER A 34 3.59 9.72 -3.32
C SER A 34 3.80 8.47 -4.19
N PHE A 35 3.08 8.39 -5.32
CA PHE A 35 3.22 7.30 -6.31
C PHE A 35 4.64 7.12 -6.86
N SER A 36 5.53 8.11 -6.66
CA SER A 36 6.94 8.02 -7.02
C SER A 36 7.79 7.23 -6.01
N PHE A 37 7.24 6.88 -4.84
CA PHE A 37 7.89 6.05 -3.82
C PHE A 37 7.28 4.65 -3.78
N ASP A 38 8.10 3.67 -3.38
CA ASP A 38 7.71 2.27 -3.25
C ASP A 38 6.59 2.04 -2.22
N ALA A 39 6.55 2.83 -1.16
CA ALA A 39 5.51 2.79 -0.13
C ALA A 39 4.09 2.88 -0.70
N ALA A 40 3.86 3.68 -1.75
CA ALA A 40 2.53 3.78 -2.39
C ALA A 40 2.10 2.43 -2.99
N THR A 41 3.05 1.65 -3.51
CA THR A 41 2.77 0.30 -4.01
C THR A 41 2.34 -0.62 -2.88
N PHE A 42 2.95 -0.51 -1.69
CA PHE A 42 2.55 -1.30 -0.54
C PHE A 42 1.13 -0.97 -0.06
N GLU A 43 0.81 0.32 0.10
CA GLU A 43 -0.53 0.78 0.51
C GLU A 43 -1.62 0.20 -0.41
N ILE A 44 -1.42 0.29 -1.73
CA ILE A 44 -2.38 -0.19 -2.73
C ILE A 44 -2.49 -1.71 -2.72
N VAL A 45 -1.34 -2.41 -2.79
CA VAL A 45 -1.33 -3.88 -2.95
C VAL A 45 -1.84 -4.56 -1.69
N MET A 46 -1.50 -4.08 -0.50
CA MET A 46 -2.04 -4.62 0.75
C MET A 46 -3.56 -4.53 0.80
N ALA A 47 -4.12 -3.36 0.46
CA ALA A 47 -5.57 -3.14 0.49
C ALA A 47 -6.30 -4.10 -0.45
N LEU A 48 -5.85 -4.14 -1.71
CA LEU A 48 -6.48 -4.96 -2.75
C LEU A 48 -6.29 -6.46 -2.52
N ARG A 49 -5.17 -6.89 -1.94
CA ARG A 49 -4.89 -8.32 -1.71
C ARG A 49 -5.74 -8.94 -0.61
N VAL A 50 -6.08 -8.17 0.44
CA VAL A 50 -6.88 -8.66 1.56
C VAL A 50 -8.37 -8.32 1.41
N GLY A 51 -8.75 -7.52 0.40
CA GLY A 51 -10.11 -7.04 0.23
C GLY A 51 -10.50 -5.93 1.20
N ALA A 52 -9.51 -5.20 1.70
CA ALA A 52 -9.69 -4.01 2.54
C ALA A 52 -10.06 -2.78 1.68
N THR A 53 -10.41 -1.68 2.35
CA THR A 53 -10.70 -0.42 1.67
C THR A 53 -9.44 0.41 1.52
N LEU A 54 -9.15 0.87 0.29
CA LEU A 54 -8.11 1.87 0.04
C LEU A 54 -8.74 3.28 0.08
N CYS A 55 -8.36 4.08 1.07
CA CYS A 55 -8.81 5.46 1.23
C CYS A 55 -7.84 6.40 0.53
N LEU A 56 -8.34 7.24 -0.39
CA LEU A 56 -7.53 8.25 -1.07
C LEU A 56 -7.62 9.57 -0.31
N GLY A 57 -6.47 10.13 0.07
CA GLY A 57 -6.40 11.49 0.62
C GLY A 57 -6.27 12.51 -0.50
N THR A 58 -6.89 13.68 -0.33
CA THR A 58 -6.63 14.84 -1.18
C THR A 58 -5.31 15.50 -0.80
N THR A 59 -4.71 16.25 -1.73
CA THR A 59 -3.46 16.98 -1.47
C THR A 59 -3.56 17.89 -0.24
N THR A 60 -4.72 18.50 -0.03
CA THR A 60 -4.99 19.37 1.14
C THR A 60 -5.00 18.59 2.46
N GLU A 61 -5.54 17.37 2.48
CA GLU A 61 -5.61 16.53 3.69
C GLU A 61 -4.26 15.87 4.03
N LEU A 62 -3.42 15.64 3.02
CA LEU A 62 -2.13 14.96 3.15
C LEU A 62 -0.95 15.92 3.36
N SER A 63 -1.19 17.24 3.29
CA SER A 63 -0.13 18.24 3.47
C SER A 63 0.34 18.24 4.93
N PRO A 64 1.67 18.20 5.21
CA PRO A 64 2.16 18.48 6.54
C PRO A 64 1.79 19.92 6.89
N GLY A 65 1.12 20.11 8.04
CA GLY A 65 0.82 21.43 8.58
C GLY A 65 2.08 22.22 8.95
#